data_AF-Q788N3-F1
#
_entry.id   AF-Q788N3-F1
#
_cell.length_a   1.000
_cell.length_b   1.000
_cell.length_c   1.000
_cell.angle_alpha   90.00
_cell.angle_beta   90.00
_cell.angle_gamma   90.00
#
_symmetry.space_group_name_H-M   'P 1'
#
loop_
_entity.id
_entity.type
_entity.pdbx_description
1 polymer ?
#
loop_
_entity_poly.entity_id
_entity_poly.type
_entity_poly.pdbx_seq_one_letter_code
_entity_poly.pdbx_strand_id
1 'polypeptide(L)'
;YMAPEVLEGAVNLRDCESALKQVDMYALGLIYWEIFMRCTDLFPGESVPEYQMAFQTEVGNHPTFEDMQVLVSREKQRPKFPEAWKENSLAVRSLKETIEDCWD
;
A
#
# COMPACT_ATOMS: atom_id res chain seq x y z
N TYR A 1 -4.22 -7.56 -1.38
CA TYR A 1 -3.20 -7.44 -0.32
C TYR A 1 -2.15 -8.57 -0.33
N MET A 2 -2.03 -9.36 -1.41
CA MET A 2 -0.92 -10.30 -1.54
C MET A 2 0.35 -9.54 -1.92
N ALA A 3 1.46 -9.83 -1.24
CA ALA A 3 2.77 -9.26 -1.56
C ALA A 3 3.30 -9.75 -2.92
N PRO A 4 4.22 -9.01 -3.57
CA PRO A 4 4.75 -9.36 -4.90
C PRO A 4 5.27 -10.80 -4.98
N GLU A 5 6.01 -11.26 -3.97
CA GLU A 5 6.58 -12.60 -3.87
C GLU A 5 5.51 -13.70 -3.75
N VAL A 6 4.33 -13.37 -3.22
CA VAL A 6 3.17 -14.28 -3.18
C VAL A 6 2.52 -14.34 -4.56
N LEU A 7 2.35 -13.19 -5.21
CA LEU A 7 1.80 -13.09 -6.57
C LEU A 7 2.69 -13.77 -7.62
N GLU A 8 4.00 -13.80 -7.39
CA GLU A 8 4.97 -14.46 -8.26
C GLU A 8 5.21 -15.94 -7.90
N GLY A 9 4.69 -16.43 -6.77
CA GLY A 9 4.99 -17.76 -6.26
C GLY A 9 6.47 -17.94 -5.86
N ALA A 10 7.14 -16.84 -5.50
CA ALA A 10 8.57 -16.74 -5.21
C ALA A 10 8.89 -16.64 -3.69
N VAL A 11 7.90 -16.93 -2.83
CA VAL A 11 8.07 -16.90 -1.37
C VAL A 11 9.17 -17.86 -0.90
N ASN A 12 10.13 -17.36 -0.11
CA ASN A 12 11.21 -18.18 0.44
C ASN A 12 10.74 -19.05 1.62
N LEU A 13 10.24 -20.25 1.33
CA LEU A 13 9.76 -21.17 2.36
C LEU A 13 10.86 -21.87 3.18
N ARG A 14 12.14 -21.64 2.89
CA ARG A 14 13.25 -22.13 3.74
C ARG A 14 13.38 -21.31 5.02
N ASP A 15 13.00 -20.04 4.96
CA ASP A 15 12.88 -19.13 6.10
C ASP A 15 11.45 -18.59 6.15
N CYS A 16 10.50 -19.49 6.42
CA CYS A 16 9.08 -19.17 6.36
C CYS A 16 8.64 -18.15 7.40
N GLU A 17 9.29 -18.10 8.57
CA GLU A 17 8.94 -17.15 9.62
C GLU A 17 9.20 -15.72 9.15
N SER A 18 10.40 -15.43 8.62
CA SER A 18 10.73 -14.10 8.10
C SER A 18 9.90 -13.77 6.87
N ALA A 19 9.75 -14.73 5.94
CA ALA A 19 8.99 -14.50 4.70
C ALA A 19 7.52 -14.18 4.97
N LEU A 20 6.86 -14.90 5.88
CA LEU A 20 5.46 -14.62 6.21
C LEU A 20 5.28 -13.28 6.93
N LYS A 21 6.24 -12.90 7.80
CA LYS A 21 6.24 -11.55 8.41
C LYS A 21 6.39 -10.45 7.37
N GLN A 22 7.22 -10.64 6.34
CA GLN A 22 7.36 -9.68 5.24
C GLN A 22 6.05 -9.52 4.45
N VAL A 23 5.37 -10.64 4.16
CA VAL A 23 4.04 -10.62 3.53
C VAL A 23 3.03 -9.85 4.39
N ASP A 24 3.05 -10.05 5.71
CA ASP A 24 2.18 -9.31 6.64
C ASP A 24 2.52 -7.82 6.67
N MET A 25 3.80 -7.45 6.63
CA MET A 25 4.24 -6.04 6.57
C MET A 25 3.77 -5.36 5.28
N TYR A 26 3.84 -6.04 4.14
CA TYR A 26 3.28 -5.53 2.89
C TYR A 26 1.79 -5.24 3.00
N ALA A 27 1.02 -6.20 3.54
CA ALA A 27 -0.41 -6.01 3.77
C ALA A 27 -0.69 -4.85 4.75
N LEU A 28 0.12 -4.72 5.81
CA LEU A 28 0.02 -3.63 6.78
C LEU A 28 0.23 -2.25 6.13
N GLY A 29 1.22 -2.11 5.25
CA GLY A 29 1.46 -0.85 4.53
C GLY A 29 0.26 -0.40 3.70
N LEU A 30 -0.41 -1.35 3.02
CA LEU A 30 -1.64 -1.05 2.26
C LEU A 30 -2.77 -0.60 3.19
N ILE A 31 -2.93 -1.24 4.35
CA ILE A 31 -3.95 -0.87 5.34
C ILE A 31 -3.65 0.49 5.97
N TYR A 32 -2.39 0.80 6.26
CA TYR A 32 -2.00 2.14 6.71
C TYR A 32 -2.39 3.19 5.69
N TRP A 33 -2.09 2.98 4.41
CA TRP A 33 -2.52 3.90 3.36
C TRP A 33 -4.04 4.14 3.41
N GLU A 34 -4.86 3.10 3.52
CA GLU A 34 -6.32 3.24 3.63
C GLU A 34 -6.80 4.01 4.86
N ILE A 35 -6.22 3.70 6.04
CA ILE A 35 -6.55 4.36 7.30
C ILE A 35 -6.24 5.85 7.21
N PHE A 36 -5.05 6.19 6.71
CA PHE A 36 -4.58 7.57 6.67
C PHE A 36 -5.24 8.38 5.55
N MET A 37 -5.69 7.75 4.46
CA MET A 37 -6.56 8.39 3.46
C MET A 37 -7.89 8.89 4.05
N ARG A 38 -8.26 8.43 5.25
CA ARG A 38 -9.45 8.87 5.99
C ARG A 38 -9.15 9.81 7.17
N CYS A 39 -7.88 10.16 7.40
CA CYS A 39 -7.47 11.00 8.51
C CYS A 39 -7.61 12.49 8.16
N THR A 40 -8.52 13.21 8.81
CA THR A 40 -8.80 14.63 8.53
C THR A 40 -7.60 15.55 8.72
N ASP A 41 -6.72 15.23 9.66
CA ASP A 41 -5.54 16.04 9.96
C ASP A 41 -4.50 16.00 8.82
N LEU A 42 -4.59 15.00 7.93
CA LEU A 42 -3.74 14.88 6.74
C LEU A 42 -4.30 15.61 5.51
N PHE A 43 -5.50 16.20 5.60
CA PHE A 43 -6.16 16.96 4.54
C PHE A 43 -6.53 18.38 5.01
N PRO A 44 -5.55 19.22 5.38
CA PRO A 44 -5.83 20.55 5.93
C PRO A 44 -6.49 21.47 4.90
N GLY A 45 -7.72 21.91 5.18
CA GLY A 45 -8.48 22.80 4.29
C GLY A 45 -9.23 22.08 3.16
N GLU A 46 -9.21 20.75 3.16
CA GLU A 46 -9.90 19.91 2.18
C GLU A 46 -10.76 18.85 2.90
N SER A 47 -11.77 18.32 2.23
CA SER A 47 -12.52 17.17 2.75
C SER A 47 -11.74 15.88 2.50
N VAL A 48 -11.70 15.00 3.49
CA VAL A 48 -11.14 13.65 3.31
C VAL A 48 -11.85 12.89 2.18
N PRO A 49 -11.12 12.24 1.25
CA PRO A 49 -11.69 11.51 0.12
C PRO A 49 -12.50 10.31 0.58
N GLU A 50 -13.53 9.90 -0.16
CA GLU A 50 -14.31 8.69 0.17
C GLU A 50 -13.40 7.48 0.36
N TYR A 51 -13.82 6.55 1.22
CA TYR A 51 -13.04 5.33 1.46
C TYR A 51 -12.87 4.55 0.16
N GLN A 52 -11.62 4.17 -0.09
CA GLN A 52 -11.24 3.29 -1.18
C GLN A 52 -10.24 2.26 -0.66
N MET A 53 -10.36 1.03 -1.14
CA MET A 53 -9.36 -0.01 -0.93
C MET A 53 -8.08 0.33 -1.69
N ALA A 54 -6.94 -0.13 -1.20
CA ALA A 54 -5.69 -0.05 -1.94
C ALA A 54 -5.85 -0.65 -3.35
N PHE A 55 -5.36 0.08 -4.37
CA PHE A 55 -5.47 -0.25 -5.80
C PHE A 55 -6.89 -0.21 -6.41
N GLN A 56 -7.92 0.18 -5.67
CA GLN A 56 -9.30 0.19 -6.19
C GLN A 56 -9.47 1.13 -7.40
N THR A 57 -8.71 2.22 -7.47
CA THR A 57 -8.76 3.15 -8.61
C THR A 57 -8.23 2.50 -9.89
N GLU A 58 -7.22 1.63 -9.76
CA GLU A 58 -6.53 0.98 -10.87
C GLU A 58 -7.25 -0.28 -11.36
N VAL A 59 -7.77 -1.11 -10.45
CA VAL A 59 -8.30 -2.45 -10.77
C VAL A 59 -9.76 -2.68 -10.34
N GLY A 60 -10.41 -1.68 -9.75
CA GLY A 60 -11.81 -1.78 -9.33
C GLY A 60 -12.02 -2.66 -8.08
N ASN A 61 -13.27 -3.07 -7.85
CA ASN A 61 -13.68 -3.76 -6.62
C ASN A 61 -13.41 -5.27 -6.60
N HIS A 62 -13.22 -5.87 -7.77
CA HIS A 62 -13.10 -7.32 -7.91
C HIS A 62 -11.91 -7.67 -8.81
N PRO A 63 -10.68 -7.30 -8.39
CA PRO A 63 -9.49 -7.61 -9.18
C PRO A 63 -9.27 -9.13 -9.24
N THR A 64 -8.85 -9.61 -10.40
CA THR A 64 -8.37 -10.98 -10.54
C THR A 64 -6.94 -11.10 -10.01
N PHE A 65 -6.48 -12.34 -9.84
CA PHE A 65 -5.07 -12.60 -9.50
C PHE A 65 -4.11 -12.05 -10.57
N GLU A 66 -4.48 -12.17 -11.85
CA GLU A 66 -3.65 -11.69 -12.96
C GLU A 66 -3.54 -10.16 -12.97
N ASP A 67 -4.66 -9.45 -12.71
CA ASP A 67 -4.65 -7.99 -12.60
C ASP A 67 -3.67 -7.52 -11.51
N MET A 68 -3.74 -8.16 -10.34
CA MET A 68 -2.84 -7.82 -9.23
C MET A 68 -1.39 -8.19 -9.52
N GLN A 69 -1.13 -9.34 -10.16
CA GLN A 69 0.22 -9.75 -10.53
C GLN A 69 0.84 -8.76 -11.54
N VAL A 70 0.08 -8.31 -12.55
CA VAL A 70 0.56 -7.31 -13.51
C VAL A 70 0.85 -6.00 -12.79
N LEU A 71 -0.11 -5.47 -12.04
CA LEU A 71 -0.02 -4.16 -11.39
C LEU A 71 1.12 -4.10 -10.35
N VAL A 72 1.16 -5.05 -9.42
CA VAL A 72 2.05 -5.01 -8.24
C VAL A 72 3.45 -5.54 -8.56
N SER A 73 3.56 -6.63 -9.32
CA SER A 73 4.83 -7.31 -9.56
C SER A 73 5.51 -6.81 -10.83
N ARG A 74 4.79 -6.75 -11.96
CA ARG A 74 5.39 -6.37 -13.25
C ARG A 74 5.54 -4.87 -13.42
N GLU A 75 4.48 -4.12 -13.13
CA GLU A 75 4.48 -2.65 -13.24
C GLU A 75 5.02 -1.96 -11.98
N LYS A 76 5.20 -2.71 -10.88
CA LYS A 76 5.69 -2.23 -9.59
C LYS A 76 4.89 -1.03 -9.04
N GLN A 77 3.60 -0.98 -9.35
CA GLN A 77 2.73 0.08 -8.84
C GLN A 77 2.52 -0.08 -7.34
N ARG A 78 2.30 1.05 -6.67
CA ARG A 78 1.92 1.17 -5.26
C ARG A 78 0.77 2.18 -5.14
N PRO A 79 -0.03 2.14 -4.06
CA PRO A 79 -1.07 3.13 -3.83
C PRO A 79 -0.49 4.55 -3.82
N LYS A 80 -1.13 5.47 -4.56
CA LYS A 80 -0.64 6.84 -4.71
C LYS A 80 -0.95 7.66 -3.47
N PHE A 81 0.01 8.44 -3.00
CA PHE A 81 -0.24 9.44 -1.98
C PHE A 81 -0.93 10.68 -2.58
N PRO A 82 -1.90 11.29 -1.89
CA PRO A 82 -2.56 12.49 -2.37
C PRO A 82 -1.64 13.72 -2.22
N GLU A 83 -1.77 14.70 -3.10
CA GLU A 83 -1.02 15.97 -3.06
C GLU A 83 -1.23 16.77 -1.76
N ALA A 84 -2.35 16.53 -1.08
CA ALA A 84 -2.66 17.13 0.22
C ALA A 84 -1.63 16.73 1.31
N TRP A 85 -0.99 15.57 1.18
CA TRP A 85 0.05 15.08 2.10
C TRP A 85 1.38 15.77 1.81
N LYS A 86 1.41 17.08 2.06
CA LYS A 86 2.59 17.90 1.85
C LYS A 86 3.73 17.46 2.77
N GLU A 87 4.90 17.29 2.18
CA GLU A 87 6.13 16.89 2.89
C GLU A 87 6.75 18.02 3.72
N ASN A 88 6.06 19.15 3.87
CA ASN A 88 6.49 20.22 4.77
C ASN A 88 6.30 19.84 6.26
N SER A 89 5.46 18.84 6.55
CA SER A 89 5.32 18.24 7.87
C SER A 89 6.25 17.04 8.02
N LEU A 90 7.10 17.05 9.05
CA LEU A 90 7.95 15.91 9.39
C LEU A 90 7.12 14.65 9.66
N ALA A 91 5.97 14.79 10.33
CA ALA A 91 5.10 13.66 10.65
C ALA A 91 4.53 13.00 9.38
N VAL A 92 4.12 13.81 8.38
CA VAL A 92 3.61 13.31 7.10
C VAL A 92 4.71 12.60 6.32
N ARG A 93 5.93 13.15 6.32
CA ARG A 93 7.07 12.53 5.65
C ARG A 93 7.41 11.18 6.28
N SER A 94 7.59 11.11 7.60
CA SER A 94 7.87 9.86 8.29
C SER A 94 6.76 8.83 8.11
N LEU A 95 5.51 9.27 8.00
CA LEU A 95 4.39 8.39 7.68
C LEU A 95 4.50 7.79 6.28
N LYS A 96 4.76 8.62 5.25
CA LYS A 96 4.96 8.15 3.87
C LYS A 96 6.12 7.16 3.78
N GLU A 97 7.27 7.52 4.35
CA GLU A 97 8.46 6.67 4.41
C GLU A 97 8.13 5.32 5.09
N THR A 98 7.43 5.34 6.22
CA THR A 98 7.02 4.09 6.91
C THR A 98 6.12 3.22 6.04
N ILE A 99 5.19 3.82 5.29
CA ILE A 99 4.28 3.08 4.40
C ILE A 99 5.06 2.52 3.19
N GLU A 100 5.97 3.31 2.62
CA GLU A 100 6.81 2.91 1.49
C GLU A 100 7.77 1.77 1.89
N ASP A 101 8.40 1.87 3.06
CA ASP A 101 9.27 0.82 3.63
C ASP A 101 8.52 -0.50 3.87
N CYS A 102 7.19 -0.46 4.10
CA CYS A 102 6.38 -1.67 4.19
C CYS A 102 6.18 -2.35 2.82
N TRP A 103 6.34 -1.62 1.72
CA TRP A 103 6.06 -2.09 0.37
C TRP A 103 7.29 -2.51 -0.43
N ASP A 104 8.47 -2.37 0.17
CA ASP A 104 9.77 -2.80 -0.36
C ASP A 104 9.95 -4.34 -0.33
#